data_AF-A0A834MBU3-F1
#
_entry.id   AF-A0A834MBU3-F1
#
_cell.length_a   1.000
_cell.length_b   1.000
_cell.length_c   1.000
_cell.angle_alpha   90.00
_cell.angle_beta   90.00
_cell.angle_gamma   90.00
#
_symmetry.space_group_name_H-M   'P 1'
#
loop_
_entity.id
_entity.type
_entity.pdbx_description
1 polymer ?
#
loop_
_entity_poly.entity_id
_entity_poly.type
_entity_poly.pdbx_seq_one_letter_code
_entity_poly.pdbx_strand_id
1 'polypeptide(L)'
;MKSYIVYVVLLILIHGQCCQAWDSEQLEVFDIVDEVKENFYEVLNISKDASSSEIRSAFRILSLKLHPDKNLDIDTSEQFRNLVSIYEVLKSPTKRKYYDEVLVNGLPNWRSAVYYYRYVRKMGMAETCVILFVIITIGQYLVNWAAYLDKKFTIENLKRKKQPRKGKALDDDVIIYIPKPTIFDTLPFQIPKLIWISVISIPSTLGYFKTAVAQQLEEAKKVPVEPEPDRVKIKTVRKRNKFVVPEGPNFETAIGTSNENCQESSPPPPVSGGLWTDDDLDELIRLVKKYPQGSSKRWENIADALGRSVAEVTYMANKMKEDGYRLPSEREEEPAQIKVKQKTKKEVDTSENITKWSQIQQKALEEALTKYPKGCADRWDRIADNVPDKTKEECMMRFKFLAESLKKQKESSNVELSQIEATAGNELSSEI
;
A
#
# COMPACT_ATOMS: atom_id res chain seq x y z
N MET A 1 -4.98 38.38 12.57
CA MET A 1 -4.92 37.17 11.72
C MET A 1 -5.99 37.14 10.62
N LYS A 2 -7.30 37.28 10.95
CA LYS A 2 -8.38 37.23 9.93
C LYS A 2 -8.23 38.26 8.80
N SER A 3 -7.80 39.49 9.11
CA SER A 3 -7.62 40.55 8.11
C SER A 3 -6.42 40.32 7.18
N TYR A 4 -5.36 39.68 7.67
CA TYR A 4 -4.16 39.39 6.87
C TYR A 4 -4.43 38.30 5.82
N ILE A 5 -5.24 37.30 6.17
CA ILE A 5 -5.68 36.25 5.23
C ILE A 5 -6.52 36.86 4.10
N VAL A 6 -7.41 37.81 4.41
CA VAL A 6 -8.21 38.51 3.41
C VAL A 6 -7.33 39.34 2.46
N TYR A 7 -6.30 40.01 2.99
CA TYR A 7 -5.33 40.76 2.17
C TYR A 7 -4.47 39.86 1.27
N VAL A 8 -4.04 38.70 1.77
CA VAL A 8 -3.27 37.72 0.96
C VAL A 8 -4.15 37.11 -0.14
N VAL A 9 -5.41 36.77 0.17
CA VAL A 9 -6.37 36.26 -0.83
C VAL A 9 -6.69 37.33 -1.87
N LEU A 10 -6.87 38.60 -1.47
CA LEU A 10 -7.04 39.72 -2.40
C LEU A 10 -5.81 39.93 -3.27
N LEU A 11 -4.60 39.87 -2.70
CA LEU A 11 -3.36 39.96 -3.48
C LEU A 11 -3.22 38.83 -4.50
N ILE A 12 -3.58 37.60 -4.14
CA ILE A 12 -3.58 36.44 -5.05
C ILE A 12 -4.64 36.59 -6.14
N LEU A 13 -5.83 37.12 -5.83
CA LEU A 13 -6.89 37.35 -6.82
C LEU A 13 -6.56 38.51 -7.77
N ILE A 14 -5.89 39.57 -7.27
CA ILE A 14 -5.44 40.72 -8.07
C ILE A 14 -4.26 40.33 -8.97
N HIS A 15 -3.32 39.50 -8.49
CA HIS A 15 -2.20 38.99 -9.30
C HIS A 15 -2.57 37.74 -10.12
N GLY A 16 -3.73 37.13 -9.86
CA GLY A 16 -4.25 35.97 -10.59
C GLY A 16 -4.90 36.32 -11.94
N GLN A 17 -4.97 37.61 -12.28
CA GLN A 17 -5.52 38.07 -13.55
C GLN A 17 -4.43 38.18 -14.62
N CYS A 18 -4.00 37.04 -15.14
CA CYS A 18 -3.55 36.90 -16.54
C CYS A 18 -3.47 35.43 -16.98
N CYS A 19 -4.42 34.60 -16.53
CA CYS A 19 -4.65 33.32 -17.19
C CYS A 19 -5.73 33.55 -18.25
N GLN A 20 -5.35 34.08 -19.42
CA GLN A 20 -6.21 33.89 -20.59
C GLN A 20 -6.20 32.39 -20.89
N ALA A 21 -7.24 31.71 -20.43
CA ALA A 21 -7.51 30.34 -20.86
C ALA A 21 -7.84 30.37 -22.35
N TRP A 22 -7.34 29.38 -23.10
CA TRP A 22 -7.78 29.22 -24.48
C TRP A 22 -9.26 28.90 -24.52
N ASP A 23 -9.93 29.56 -25.46
CA ASP A 23 -11.33 29.33 -25.72
C ASP A 23 -11.53 28.03 -26.52
N SER A 24 -12.73 27.46 -26.48
CA SER A 24 -13.06 26.21 -27.18
C SER A 24 -12.84 26.36 -28.69
N GLU A 25 -13.28 27.48 -29.27
CA GLU A 25 -13.10 27.75 -30.70
C GLU A 25 -11.62 27.86 -31.10
N GLN A 26 -10.79 28.39 -30.20
CA GLN A 26 -9.35 28.54 -30.44
C GLN A 26 -8.65 27.18 -30.46
N LEU A 27 -9.05 26.27 -29.56
CA LEU A 27 -8.51 24.92 -29.49
C LEU A 27 -8.92 24.07 -30.70
N GLU A 28 -10.17 24.21 -31.16
CA GLU A 28 -10.64 23.59 -32.42
C GLU A 28 -9.79 24.04 -33.63
N VAL A 29 -9.49 25.35 -33.73
CA VAL A 29 -8.61 25.85 -34.79
C VAL A 29 -7.23 25.22 -34.71
N PHE A 30 -6.63 25.12 -33.52
CA PHE A 30 -5.32 24.48 -33.36
C PHE A 30 -5.32 23.00 -33.78
N ASP A 31 -6.38 22.27 -33.43
CA ASP A 31 -6.52 20.86 -33.79
C ASP A 31 -6.63 20.68 -35.31
N ILE A 32 -7.43 21.52 -35.99
CA ILE A 32 -7.58 21.47 -37.45
C ILE A 32 -6.30 21.86 -38.17
N VAL A 33 -5.57 22.88 -37.68
CA VAL A 33 -4.30 23.29 -38.27
C VAL A 33 -3.24 22.18 -38.13
N ASP A 34 -3.21 21.48 -37.01
CA ASP A 34 -2.30 20.34 -36.81
C ASP A 34 -2.69 19.10 -37.63
N GLU A 35 -3.99 18.89 -37.91
CA GLU A 35 -4.45 17.80 -38.80
C GLU A 35 -4.08 18.08 -40.26
N VAL A 36 -4.36 19.28 -40.77
CA VAL A 36 -4.22 19.62 -42.19
C VAL A 36 -2.79 20.01 -42.57
N LYS A 37 -2.04 20.71 -41.69
CA LYS A 37 -0.64 21.16 -41.89
C LYS A 37 -0.36 21.96 -43.17
N GLU A 38 -1.40 22.43 -43.86
CA GLU A 38 -1.33 23.25 -45.05
C GLU A 38 -1.98 24.61 -44.83
N ASN A 39 -1.65 25.57 -45.69
CA ASN A 39 -2.26 26.89 -45.64
C ASN A 39 -3.70 26.85 -46.20
N PHE A 40 -4.68 27.18 -45.37
CA PHE A 40 -6.11 27.07 -45.67
C PHE A 40 -6.53 27.96 -46.85
N TYR A 41 -5.87 29.10 -47.01
CA TYR A 41 -6.11 30.01 -48.13
C TYR A 41 -5.58 29.43 -49.45
N GLU A 42 -4.44 28.73 -49.40
CA GLU A 42 -3.84 28.08 -50.57
C GLU A 42 -4.66 26.86 -51.01
N VAL A 43 -5.16 26.06 -50.06
CA VAL A 43 -6.03 24.90 -50.36
C VAL A 43 -7.32 25.33 -51.06
N LEU A 44 -7.93 26.44 -50.64
CA LEU A 44 -9.11 27.01 -51.28
C LEU A 44 -8.77 27.86 -52.52
N ASN A 45 -7.48 28.10 -52.78
CA ASN A 45 -6.96 28.94 -53.86
C ASN A 45 -7.56 30.36 -53.85
N ILE A 46 -7.58 30.98 -52.68
CA ILE A 46 -8.11 32.33 -52.42
C ILE A 46 -7.08 33.21 -51.71
N SER A 47 -7.26 34.52 -51.79
CA SER A 47 -6.42 35.47 -51.03
C SER A 47 -6.74 35.44 -49.53
N LYS A 48 -5.76 35.78 -48.69
CA LYS A 48 -5.95 35.99 -47.24
C LYS A 48 -6.99 37.05 -46.93
N ASP A 49 -7.19 38.03 -47.81
CA ASP A 49 -8.18 39.11 -47.66
C ASP A 49 -9.54 38.79 -48.30
N ALA A 50 -9.75 37.54 -48.75
CA ALA A 50 -10.96 37.11 -49.43
C ALA A 50 -12.23 37.35 -48.58
N SER A 51 -13.31 37.72 -49.27
CA SER A 51 -14.63 37.93 -48.65
C SER A 51 -15.30 36.61 -48.25
N SER A 52 -16.26 36.65 -47.31
CA SER A 52 -17.01 35.44 -46.92
C SER A 52 -17.86 34.85 -48.06
N SER A 53 -18.22 35.65 -49.07
CA SER A 53 -18.85 35.17 -50.31
C SER A 53 -17.88 34.38 -51.17
N GLU A 54 -16.64 34.85 -51.29
CA GLU A 54 -15.59 34.24 -52.11
C GLU A 54 -15.16 32.88 -51.53
N ILE A 55 -14.98 32.81 -50.20
CA ILE A 55 -14.73 31.56 -49.47
C ILE A 55 -15.83 30.53 -49.74
N ARG A 56 -17.11 30.96 -49.70
CA ARG A 56 -18.26 30.10 -49.98
C ARG A 56 -18.29 29.61 -51.43
N SER A 57 -17.96 30.47 -52.39
CA SER A 57 -17.90 30.05 -53.80
C SER A 57 -16.76 29.07 -54.06
N ALA A 58 -15.57 29.33 -53.52
CA ALA A 58 -14.41 28.46 -53.68
C ALA A 58 -14.67 27.08 -53.07
N PHE A 59 -15.23 27.03 -51.85
CA PHE A 59 -15.65 25.79 -51.20
C PHE A 59 -16.62 24.99 -52.09
N ARG A 60 -17.68 25.62 -52.61
CA ARG A 60 -18.65 24.91 -53.48
C ARG A 60 -18.00 24.29 -54.72
N ILE A 61 -17.08 25.01 -55.36
CA ILE A 61 -16.38 24.53 -56.56
C ILE A 61 -15.50 23.32 -56.21
N LEU A 62 -14.76 23.39 -55.10
CA LEU A 62 -13.88 22.31 -54.66
C LEU A 62 -14.64 21.11 -54.11
N SER A 63 -15.72 21.31 -53.36
CA SER A 63 -16.58 20.24 -52.86
C SER A 63 -17.18 19.42 -54.00
N LEU A 64 -17.54 20.04 -55.13
CA LEU A 64 -18.06 19.33 -56.30
C LEU A 64 -16.99 18.49 -57.00
N LYS A 65 -15.72 18.92 -56.94
CA LYS A 65 -14.57 18.20 -57.52
C LYS A 65 -14.14 17.03 -56.62
N LEU A 66 -14.11 17.24 -55.31
CA LEU A 66 -13.63 16.28 -54.31
C LEU A 66 -14.77 15.45 -53.69
N HIS A 67 -15.96 15.45 -54.27
CA HIS A 67 -17.10 14.74 -53.68
C HIS A 67 -16.86 13.22 -53.69
N PRO A 68 -16.99 12.51 -52.54
CA PRO A 68 -16.66 11.09 -52.43
C PRO A 68 -17.57 10.18 -53.29
N ASP A 69 -18.77 10.66 -53.64
CA ASP A 69 -19.68 9.93 -54.55
C ASP A 69 -19.18 9.91 -56.01
N LYS A 70 -18.40 10.92 -56.42
CA LYS A 70 -17.86 11.02 -57.78
C LYS A 70 -16.48 10.38 -57.91
N ASN A 71 -15.73 10.36 -56.82
CA ASN A 71 -14.36 9.87 -56.74
C ASN A 71 -14.22 8.97 -55.50
N LEU A 72 -14.13 7.65 -55.71
CA LEU A 72 -14.10 6.64 -54.66
C LEU A 72 -12.70 6.38 -54.05
N ASP A 73 -11.73 7.25 -54.31
CA ASP A 73 -10.38 7.06 -53.77
C ASP A 73 -10.32 7.42 -52.27
N ILE A 74 -9.49 6.70 -51.52
CA ILE A 74 -9.34 6.87 -50.06
C ILE A 74 -8.83 8.28 -49.75
N ASP A 75 -7.87 8.77 -50.55
CA ASP A 75 -7.28 10.11 -50.42
C ASP A 75 -8.31 11.23 -50.68
N THR A 76 -9.25 11.01 -51.61
CA THR A 76 -10.30 12.01 -51.90
C THR A 76 -11.26 12.20 -50.72
N SER A 77 -11.53 11.14 -49.96
CA SER A 77 -12.36 11.23 -48.75
C SER A 77 -11.71 12.06 -47.65
N GLU A 78 -10.40 11.87 -47.44
CA GLU A 78 -9.63 12.67 -46.47
C GLU A 78 -9.51 14.13 -46.89
N GLN A 79 -9.22 14.38 -48.17
CA GLN A 79 -9.17 15.74 -48.73
C GLN A 79 -10.53 16.45 -48.62
N PHE A 80 -11.64 15.75 -48.84
CA PHE A 80 -12.97 16.30 -48.64
C PHE A 80 -13.24 16.63 -47.16
N ARG A 81 -12.85 15.75 -46.23
CA ARG A 81 -12.95 16.01 -44.79
C ARG A 81 -12.17 17.26 -44.41
N ASN A 82 -10.91 17.36 -44.86
CA ASN A 82 -10.05 18.52 -44.63
C ASN A 82 -10.66 19.80 -45.22
N LEU A 83 -11.21 19.73 -46.44
CA LEU A 83 -11.87 20.86 -47.09
C LEU A 83 -13.06 21.39 -46.26
N VAL A 84 -13.87 20.49 -45.70
CA VAL A 84 -14.99 20.88 -44.82
C VAL A 84 -14.48 21.55 -43.55
N SER A 85 -13.48 20.98 -42.89
CA SER A 85 -12.86 21.55 -41.69
C SER A 85 -12.27 22.94 -41.96
N ILE A 86 -11.55 23.10 -43.07
CA ILE A 86 -10.97 24.38 -43.51
C ILE A 86 -12.07 25.43 -43.72
N TYR A 87 -13.15 25.05 -44.40
CA TYR A 87 -14.27 25.95 -44.64
C TYR A 87 -14.96 26.37 -43.34
N GLU A 88 -15.12 25.47 -42.37
CA GLU A 88 -15.71 25.82 -41.07
C GLU A 88 -14.88 26.85 -40.30
N VAL A 89 -13.54 26.73 -40.35
CA VAL A 89 -12.62 27.71 -39.74
C VAL A 89 -12.72 29.07 -40.45
N LEU A 90 -12.64 29.10 -41.78
CA LEU A 90 -12.64 30.37 -42.52
C LEU A 90 -14.03 31.04 -42.60
N LYS A 91 -15.10 30.27 -42.44
CA LYS A 91 -16.49 30.78 -42.44
C LYS A 91 -16.75 31.67 -41.22
N SER A 92 -16.22 31.32 -40.05
CA SER A 92 -16.42 32.13 -38.84
C SER A 92 -15.38 33.25 -38.74
N PRO A 93 -15.80 34.51 -38.51
CA PRO A 93 -14.84 35.61 -38.35
C PRO A 93 -13.99 35.46 -37.09
N THR A 94 -14.45 34.76 -36.05
CA THR A 94 -13.68 34.50 -34.83
C THR A 94 -12.59 33.47 -35.09
N LYS A 95 -12.96 32.30 -35.62
CA LYS A 95 -12.03 31.22 -35.97
C LYS A 95 -10.99 31.65 -37.01
N ARG A 96 -11.39 32.45 -38.00
CA ARG A 96 -10.47 33.04 -38.98
C ARG A 96 -9.41 33.93 -38.33
N LYS A 97 -9.78 34.74 -37.33
CA LYS A 97 -8.81 35.55 -36.58
C LYS A 97 -7.80 34.66 -35.83
N TYR A 98 -8.27 33.62 -35.15
CA TYR A 98 -7.38 32.67 -34.48
C TYR A 98 -6.44 31.96 -35.47
N TYR A 99 -6.94 31.59 -36.64
CA TYR A 99 -6.11 31.01 -37.70
C TYR A 99 -5.06 32.01 -38.20
N ASP A 100 -5.45 33.27 -38.43
CA ASP A 100 -4.53 34.32 -38.84
C ASP A 100 -3.46 34.60 -37.77
N GLU A 101 -3.81 34.50 -36.48
CA GLU A 101 -2.84 34.57 -35.37
C GLU A 101 -1.86 33.40 -35.38
N VAL A 102 -2.33 32.18 -35.67
CA VAL A 102 -1.47 30.99 -35.82
C VAL A 102 -0.53 31.13 -37.00
N LEU A 103 -0.96 31.74 -38.11
CA LEU A 103 -0.08 32.00 -39.25
C LEU A 103 1.07 32.96 -38.92
N VAL A 104 0.86 33.91 -37.99
CA VAL A 104 1.88 34.89 -37.58
C VAL A 104 2.77 34.34 -36.45
N ASN A 105 2.16 33.74 -35.43
CA ASN A 105 2.84 33.33 -34.20
C ASN A 105 3.29 31.85 -34.20
N GLY A 106 2.78 31.05 -35.12
CA GLY A 106 2.91 29.60 -35.13
C GLY A 106 1.93 28.90 -34.16
N LEU A 107 1.85 27.57 -34.24
CA LEU A 107 1.04 26.79 -33.30
C LEU A 107 1.67 26.84 -31.91
N PRO A 108 0.87 27.02 -30.84
CA PRO A 108 1.37 26.94 -29.49
C PRO A 108 1.84 25.50 -29.19
N ASN A 109 3.03 25.37 -28.63
CA ASN A 109 3.72 24.09 -28.51
C ASN A 109 3.30 23.25 -27.27
N TRP A 110 2.25 23.62 -26.56
CA TRP A 110 1.83 23.02 -25.27
C TRP A 110 1.59 21.50 -25.28
N ARG A 111 1.16 20.92 -26.41
CA ARG A 111 0.99 19.46 -26.55
C ARG A 111 2.32 18.73 -26.77
N SER A 112 3.34 19.42 -27.23
CA SER A 112 4.64 18.78 -27.49
C SER A 112 5.28 18.40 -26.16
N ALA A 113 5.70 17.15 -25.99
CA ALA A 113 6.52 16.76 -24.84
C ALA A 113 7.76 17.66 -24.69
N VAL A 114 8.27 18.19 -25.81
CA VAL A 114 9.39 19.13 -25.85
C VAL A 114 9.06 20.46 -25.17
N TYR A 115 7.79 20.87 -25.07
CA TYR A 115 7.38 22.05 -24.31
C TYR A 115 7.74 21.91 -22.84
N TYR A 116 7.39 20.78 -22.24
CA TYR A 116 7.78 20.47 -20.86
C TYR A 116 9.30 20.38 -20.74
N TYR A 117 10.00 19.74 -21.68
CA TYR A 117 11.46 19.67 -21.63
C TYR A 117 12.17 21.03 -21.82
N ARG A 118 11.59 21.99 -22.55
CA ARG A 118 12.21 23.30 -22.81
C ARG A 118 11.90 24.31 -21.71
N TYR A 119 10.72 24.24 -21.10
CA TYR A 119 10.27 25.19 -20.08
C TYR A 119 10.50 24.69 -18.64
N VAL A 120 10.27 23.40 -18.37
CA VAL A 120 10.36 22.83 -17.00
C VAL A 120 11.80 22.44 -16.64
N ARG A 121 12.71 22.34 -17.61
CA ARG A 121 14.09 21.89 -17.37
C ARG A 121 15.05 23.03 -17.05
N LYS A 122 14.76 23.81 -16.01
CA LYS A 122 15.74 24.38 -15.05
C LYS A 122 15.04 24.75 -13.73
N MET A 123 14.16 23.89 -13.20
CA MET A 123 13.74 24.06 -11.82
C MET A 123 14.99 23.95 -10.94
N GLY A 124 15.39 25.06 -10.31
CA GLY A 124 16.52 25.07 -9.40
C GLY A 124 16.24 24.12 -8.23
N MET A 125 17.29 23.65 -7.54
CA MET A 125 17.13 22.75 -6.39
C MET A 125 16.10 23.27 -5.37
N ALA A 126 16.03 24.59 -5.18
CA ALA A 126 15.05 25.24 -4.31
C ALA A 126 13.59 25.05 -4.78
N GLU A 127 13.30 25.20 -6.07
CA GLU A 127 11.94 25.05 -6.62
C GLU A 127 11.47 23.59 -6.51
N THR A 128 12.35 22.64 -6.80
CA THR A 128 12.08 21.21 -6.59
C THR A 128 11.84 20.89 -5.12
N CYS A 129 12.64 21.47 -4.20
CA CYS A 129 12.41 21.32 -2.77
C CYS A 129 11.07 21.90 -2.32
N VAL A 130 10.64 23.04 -2.86
CA VAL A 130 9.32 23.64 -2.54
C VAL A 130 8.19 22.75 -3.03
N ILE A 131 8.26 22.25 -4.27
CA ILE A 131 7.24 21.35 -4.83
C ILE A 131 7.16 20.06 -4.01
N LEU A 132 8.31 19.46 -3.71
CA LEU A 132 8.38 18.26 -2.89
C LEU A 132 7.81 18.52 -1.48
N PHE A 133 8.14 19.65 -0.87
CA PHE A 133 7.59 20.06 0.42
C PHE A 133 6.07 20.17 0.37
N VAL A 134 5.50 20.81 -0.65
CA VAL A 134 4.04 20.90 -0.83
C VAL A 134 3.43 19.50 -0.96
N ILE A 135 3.99 18.61 -1.78
CA ILE A 135 3.49 17.24 -1.94
C ILE A 135 3.51 16.48 -0.61
N ILE A 136 4.62 16.56 0.13
CA ILE A 136 4.75 15.90 1.44
C ILE A 136 3.73 16.46 2.44
N THR A 137 3.49 17.78 2.44
CA THR A 137 2.52 18.39 3.36
C THR A 137 1.08 17.95 3.08
N ILE A 138 0.71 17.83 1.81
CA ILE A 138 -0.59 17.31 1.39
C ILE A 138 -0.71 15.83 1.79
N GLY A 139 0.34 15.04 1.52
CA GLY A 139 0.39 13.63 1.91
C GLY A 139 0.21 13.42 3.42
N GLN A 140 0.91 14.19 4.26
CA GLN A 140 0.75 14.14 5.71
C GLN A 140 -0.66 14.52 6.17
N TYR A 141 -1.26 15.56 5.57
CA TYR A 141 -2.63 15.93 5.90
C TYR A 141 -3.61 14.79 5.58
N LEU A 142 -3.44 14.13 4.43
CA LEU A 142 -4.25 12.97 4.06
C LEU A 142 -4.06 11.79 5.02
N VAL A 143 -2.83 11.51 5.45
CA VAL A 143 -2.55 10.46 6.44
C VAL A 143 -3.20 10.77 7.78
N ASN A 144 -3.13 12.02 8.24
CA ASN A 144 -3.78 12.45 9.49
C ASN A 144 -5.31 12.29 9.40
N TRP A 145 -5.90 12.56 8.24
CA TRP A 145 -7.32 12.29 7.96
C TRP A 145 -7.64 10.79 7.92
N ALA A 146 -6.80 9.97 7.30
CA ALA A 146 -6.98 8.53 7.29
C ALA A 146 -6.97 7.94 8.71
N ALA A 147 -6.01 8.37 9.56
CA ALA A 147 -5.93 7.96 10.95
C ALA A 147 -7.15 8.40 11.78
N TYR A 148 -7.70 9.59 11.50
CA TYR A 148 -8.94 10.04 12.13
C TYR A 148 -10.15 9.18 11.72
N LEU A 149 -10.26 8.87 10.42
CA LEU A 149 -11.34 8.03 9.90
C LEU A 149 -11.29 6.63 10.50
N ASP A 150 -10.12 6.02 10.58
CA ASP A 150 -9.95 4.68 11.14
C ASP A 150 -10.36 4.60 12.62
N LYS A 151 -9.96 5.59 13.43
CA LYS A 151 -10.39 5.72 14.83
C LYS A 151 -11.90 5.89 14.95
N LYS A 152 -12.50 6.70 14.08
CA LYS A 152 -13.95 6.92 14.04
C LYS A 152 -14.69 5.62 13.70
N PHE A 153 -14.29 4.89 12.66
CA PHE A 153 -14.88 3.61 12.28
C PHE A 153 -14.74 2.55 13.37
N THR A 154 -13.55 2.45 13.98
CA THR A 154 -13.30 1.55 15.11
C THR A 154 -14.24 1.82 16.28
N ILE A 155 -14.43 3.09 16.63
CA ILE A 155 -15.34 3.49 17.72
C ILE A 155 -16.80 3.22 17.35
N GLU A 156 -17.22 3.50 16.12
CA GLU A 156 -18.57 3.17 15.65
C GLU A 156 -18.84 1.65 15.69
N ASN A 157 -17.86 0.83 15.32
CA ASN A 157 -17.94 -0.63 15.41
C ASN A 157 -18.01 -1.12 16.86
N LEU A 158 -17.25 -0.51 17.77
CA LEU A 158 -17.33 -0.79 19.21
C LEU A 158 -18.68 -0.36 19.80
N LYS A 159 -19.24 0.77 19.38
CA LYS A 159 -20.60 1.22 19.77
C LYS A 159 -21.67 0.25 19.27
N ARG A 160 -21.58 -0.22 18.02
CA ARG A 160 -22.49 -1.23 17.46
C ARG A 160 -22.41 -2.56 18.24
N LYS A 161 -21.21 -2.99 18.63
CA LYS A 161 -21.00 -4.20 19.45
C LYS A 161 -21.46 -4.05 20.91
N LYS A 162 -21.59 -2.82 21.43
CA LYS A 162 -21.99 -2.52 22.82
C LYS A 162 -23.49 -2.24 23.02
N GLN A 163 -24.34 -2.34 21.99
CA GLN A 163 -25.80 -2.26 22.21
C GLN A 163 -26.31 -3.44 23.09
N PRO A 164 -27.31 -3.22 23.96
CA PRO A 164 -27.27 -3.75 25.32
C PRO A 164 -27.93 -5.12 25.52
N ARG A 165 -27.31 -5.98 26.33
CA ARG A 165 -28.06 -6.79 27.30
C ARG A 165 -28.63 -5.81 28.34
N LYS A 166 -29.94 -5.55 28.24
CA LYS A 166 -30.85 -4.80 29.13
C LYS A 166 -30.22 -3.97 30.27
N GLY A 167 -30.45 -2.65 30.19
CA GLY A 167 -30.75 -1.83 31.36
C GLY A 167 -29.57 -1.15 32.07
N LYS A 168 -29.05 -0.08 31.46
CA LYS A 168 -28.62 1.19 32.09
C LYS A 168 -28.05 2.06 30.97
N ALA A 169 -28.77 3.13 30.63
CA ALA A 169 -28.24 4.19 29.78
C ALA A 169 -27.18 4.91 30.62
N LEU A 170 -25.92 4.47 30.47
CA LEU A 170 -24.74 5.14 31.02
C LEU A 170 -24.25 6.09 29.94
N ASP A 171 -24.57 7.38 30.17
CA ASP A 171 -23.99 8.60 29.62
C ASP A 171 -23.23 8.45 28.29
N ASP A 172 -23.94 8.77 27.21
CA ASP A 172 -23.37 9.07 25.89
C ASP A 172 -22.45 10.32 25.90
N ASP A 173 -22.20 10.94 27.05
CA ASP A 173 -21.42 12.18 27.18
C ASP A 173 -19.90 11.96 27.32
N VAL A 174 -19.44 10.71 27.51
CA VAL A 174 -18.03 10.32 27.33
C VAL A 174 -17.81 9.79 25.92
N ILE A 175 -18.40 10.46 24.92
CA ILE A 175 -17.93 10.33 23.55
C ILE A 175 -16.52 10.91 23.53
N ILE A 176 -15.55 10.01 23.52
CA ILE A 176 -14.13 10.22 23.21
C ILE A 176 -14.04 11.35 22.17
N TYR A 177 -13.68 12.56 22.63
CA TYR A 177 -13.48 13.70 21.75
C TYR A 177 -12.22 13.41 20.96
N ILE A 178 -12.38 12.79 19.79
CA ILE A 178 -11.28 12.60 18.86
C ILE A 178 -11.03 13.96 18.21
N PRO A 179 -9.87 14.61 18.46
CA PRO A 179 -9.58 15.89 17.83
C PRO A 179 -9.56 15.71 16.31
N LYS A 180 -10.31 16.55 15.60
CA LYS A 180 -10.32 16.55 14.13
C LYS A 180 -8.95 17.02 13.64
N PRO A 181 -8.38 16.39 12.60
CA PRO A 181 -7.09 16.81 12.06
C PRO A 181 -7.18 18.25 11.57
N THR A 182 -6.33 19.12 12.14
CA THR A 182 -6.29 20.55 11.83
C THR A 182 -5.17 20.84 10.84
N ILE A 183 -5.35 21.86 9.99
CA ILE A 183 -4.32 22.30 9.04
C ILE A 183 -3.07 22.82 9.77
N PHE A 184 -3.23 23.28 11.01
CA PHE A 184 -2.13 23.76 11.86
C PHE A 184 -1.16 22.65 12.32
N ASP A 185 -1.54 21.38 12.15
CA ASP A 185 -0.71 20.22 12.50
C ASP A 185 0.14 19.73 11.31
N THR A 186 0.25 20.53 10.25
CA THR A 186 1.07 20.24 9.07
C THR A 186 2.43 20.96 9.15
N LEU A 187 3.46 20.42 8.47
CA LEU A 187 4.83 20.97 8.46
C LEU A 187 4.95 22.49 8.28
N PRO A 188 4.21 23.18 7.38
CA PRO A 188 4.36 24.63 7.20
C PRO A 188 4.08 25.44 8.47
N PHE A 189 3.29 24.91 9.40
CA PHE A 189 2.98 25.57 10.68
C PHE A 189 3.75 24.95 11.84
N GLN A 190 4.07 23.66 11.76
CA GLN A 190 4.81 22.94 12.79
C GLN A 190 6.30 23.32 12.82
N ILE A 191 6.94 23.50 11.65
CA ILE A 191 8.37 23.82 11.57
C ILE A 191 8.68 25.18 12.24
N PRO A 192 7.98 26.29 11.94
CA PRO A 192 8.24 27.56 12.61
C PRO A 192 8.00 27.50 14.11
N LYS A 193 6.95 26.78 14.54
CA LYS A 193 6.65 26.59 15.97
C LYS A 193 7.74 25.80 16.67
N LEU A 194 8.26 24.74 16.04
CA LEU A 194 9.35 23.93 16.57
C LEU A 194 10.64 24.74 16.64
N ILE A 195 10.99 25.48 15.59
CA ILE A 195 12.17 26.37 15.58
C ILE A 195 12.07 27.39 16.71
N TRP A 196 10.91 28.04 16.88
CA TRP A 196 10.71 29.01 17.95
C TRP A 196 10.86 28.40 19.35
N ILE A 197 10.25 27.23 19.59
CA ILE A 197 10.36 26.51 20.85
C ILE A 197 11.82 26.07 21.09
N SER A 198 12.48 25.53 20.07
CA SER A 198 13.88 25.12 20.16
C SER A 198 14.78 26.30 20.50
N VAL A 199 14.65 27.44 19.82
CA VAL A 199 15.47 28.63 20.10
C VAL A 199 15.31 29.11 21.55
N ILE A 200 14.10 29.02 22.11
CA ILE A 200 13.83 29.42 23.50
C ILE A 200 14.28 28.36 24.52
N SER A 201 14.16 27.07 24.19
CA SER A 201 14.49 25.97 25.09
C SER A 201 15.95 25.54 25.04
N ILE A 202 16.69 25.83 23.98
CA ILE A 202 18.12 25.46 23.85
C ILE A 202 19.00 26.04 24.97
N PRO A 203 18.86 27.32 25.38
CA PRO A 203 19.68 27.87 26.46
C PRO A 203 19.45 27.18 27.81
N SER A 204 18.19 26.84 28.14
CA SER A 204 17.86 26.17 29.40
C SER A 204 18.29 24.71 29.39
N THR A 205 18.07 23.98 28.29
CA THR A 205 18.52 22.58 28.15
C THR A 205 20.04 22.47 28.20
N LEU A 206 20.77 23.36 27.53
CA LEU A 206 22.24 23.43 27.63
C LEU A 206 22.71 23.72 29.06
N GLY A 207 21.97 24.53 29.81
CA GLY A 207 22.20 24.76 31.24
C GLY A 207 22.08 23.47 32.07
N TYR A 208 20.98 22.74 31.90
CA TYR A 208 20.74 21.46 32.58
C TYR A 208 21.80 20.40 32.24
N PHE A 209 22.20 20.31 30.96
CA PHE A 209 23.25 19.39 30.53
C PHE A 209 24.61 19.75 31.12
N LYS A 210 24.96 21.04 31.16
CA LYS A 210 26.20 21.49 31.81
C LYS A 210 26.23 21.14 33.30
N THR A 211 25.10 21.32 34.01
CA THR A 211 25.01 20.95 35.43
C THR A 211 25.08 19.44 35.66
N ALA A 212 24.45 18.65 34.79
CA ALA A 212 24.50 17.19 34.88
C ALA A 212 25.92 16.65 34.63
N VAL A 213 26.64 17.20 33.64
CA VAL A 213 28.03 16.84 33.35
C VAL A 213 28.97 17.30 34.48
N ALA A 214 28.74 18.48 35.06
CA ALA A 214 29.52 18.95 36.20
C ALA A 214 29.33 18.06 37.44
N GLN A 215 28.11 17.61 37.72
CA GLN A 215 27.81 16.67 38.80
C GLN A 215 28.51 15.33 38.58
N GLN A 216 28.47 14.78 37.36
CA GLN A 216 29.18 13.55 37.03
C GLN A 216 30.70 13.69 37.17
N LEU A 217 31.26 14.84 36.80
CA LEU A 217 32.69 15.11 36.93
C LEU A 217 33.10 15.27 38.40
N GLU A 218 32.27 15.93 39.22
CA GLU A 218 32.49 16.05 40.67
C GLU A 218 32.37 14.70 41.38
N GLU A 219 31.40 13.87 40.98
CA GLU A 219 31.23 12.52 41.49
C GLU A 219 32.41 11.60 41.09
N ALA A 220 32.91 11.73 39.86
CA ALA A 220 34.13 11.06 39.41
C ALA A 220 35.41 11.56 40.12
N LYS A 221 35.42 12.81 40.59
CA LYS A 221 36.54 13.42 41.35
C LYS A 221 36.49 13.09 42.84
N LYS A 222 35.35 12.65 43.37
CA LYS A 222 35.28 12.07 44.72
C LYS A 222 36.04 10.74 44.70
N VAL A 223 37.30 10.80 45.14
CA VAL A 223 38.19 9.65 45.33
C VAL A 223 37.47 8.56 46.13
N PRO A 224 37.52 7.28 45.71
CA PRO A 224 37.05 6.17 46.53
C PRO A 224 37.80 6.22 47.87
N VAL A 225 37.09 6.45 48.96
CA VAL A 225 37.64 6.26 50.30
C VAL A 225 38.15 4.82 50.36
N GLU A 226 39.46 4.65 50.54
CA GLU A 226 40.08 3.35 50.77
C GLU A 226 39.32 2.66 51.92
N PRO A 227 38.81 1.43 51.74
CA PRO A 227 38.23 0.72 52.85
C PRO A 227 39.36 0.33 53.81
N GLU A 228 39.37 0.94 55.00
CA GLU A 228 40.03 0.40 56.20
C GLU A 228 39.73 -1.11 56.31
N PRO A 229 40.71 -1.97 56.61
CA PRO A 229 40.50 -3.42 56.71
C PRO A 229 39.73 -3.78 57.98
N ASP A 230 38.42 -3.57 57.96
CA ASP A 230 37.52 -3.98 59.03
C ASP A 230 37.24 -5.48 58.96
N ARG A 231 38.00 -6.20 59.78
CA ARG A 231 37.73 -7.47 60.47
C ARG A 231 36.52 -8.27 59.96
N VAL A 232 36.83 -9.48 59.48
CA VAL A 232 35.92 -10.58 59.17
C VAL A 232 34.77 -10.69 60.19
N LYS A 233 33.57 -10.25 59.82
CA LYS A 233 32.32 -10.61 60.50
C LYS A 233 31.75 -11.86 59.86
N ILE A 234 31.90 -12.99 60.56
CA ILE A 234 31.24 -14.26 60.25
C ILE A 234 29.73 -14.00 60.26
N LYS A 235 29.09 -14.03 59.09
CA LYS A 235 27.63 -14.08 59.01
C LYS A 235 27.18 -15.46 59.46
N THR A 236 26.63 -15.54 60.66
CA THR A 236 25.91 -16.73 61.14
C THR A 236 24.76 -17.04 60.19
N VAL A 237 24.80 -18.20 59.55
CA VAL A 237 23.66 -18.77 58.81
C VAL A 237 22.50 -18.92 59.79
N ARG A 238 21.39 -18.22 59.53
CA ARG A 238 20.12 -18.48 60.23
C ARG A 238 19.67 -19.91 59.89
N LYS A 239 19.91 -20.85 60.81
CA LYS A 239 19.27 -22.17 60.81
C LYS A 239 17.75 -21.95 60.84
N ARG A 240 17.06 -22.38 59.78
CA ARG A 240 15.60 -22.54 59.80
C ARG A 240 15.31 -23.68 60.79
N ASN A 241 14.57 -23.39 61.86
CA ASN A 241 14.19 -24.40 62.83
C ASN A 241 13.37 -25.50 62.15
N LYS A 242 13.87 -26.73 62.27
CA LYS A 242 13.18 -27.94 61.82
C LYS A 242 12.11 -28.24 62.86
N PHE A 243 10.84 -28.19 62.45
CA PHE A 243 9.69 -28.57 63.27
C PHE A 243 9.80 -30.07 63.59
N VAL A 244 9.79 -30.41 64.89
CA VAL A 244 9.81 -31.79 65.39
C VAL A 244 8.38 -32.14 65.82
N VAL A 245 7.82 -33.17 65.20
CA VAL A 245 6.52 -33.75 65.58
C VAL A 245 6.76 -34.73 66.75
N PRO A 246 6.01 -34.66 67.86
CA PRO A 246 6.18 -35.58 68.99
C PRO A 246 5.66 -37.00 68.68
N GLU A 247 6.43 -38.00 69.12
CA GLU A 247 6.14 -39.42 69.00
C GLU A 247 5.01 -39.87 69.94
N GLY A 248 4.09 -40.67 69.39
CA GLY A 248 3.15 -41.52 70.14
C GLY A 248 3.44 -43.00 69.85
N PRO A 249 3.14 -43.93 70.78
CA PRO A 249 3.93 -45.15 70.93
C PRO A 249 3.46 -46.35 70.09
N ASN A 250 4.48 -47.06 69.59
CA ASN A 250 4.61 -48.46 69.15
C ASN A 250 3.39 -49.39 69.18
N PHE A 251 3.13 -50.05 68.04
CA PHE A 251 2.80 -51.49 68.02
C PHE A 251 3.23 -52.16 66.71
N GLU A 252 3.48 -53.46 66.81
CA GLU A 252 4.33 -54.36 66.01
C GLU A 252 3.74 -54.89 64.69
N THR A 253 4.66 -55.17 63.77
CA THR A 253 4.83 -56.40 62.95
C THR A 253 3.64 -56.97 62.15
N ALA A 254 3.82 -57.10 60.83
CA ALA A 254 3.72 -58.40 60.15
C ALA A 254 4.11 -58.34 58.66
N ILE A 255 4.83 -59.38 58.27
CA ILE A 255 5.21 -59.79 56.92
C ILE A 255 3.97 -60.21 56.12
N GLY A 256 3.93 -59.89 54.82
CA GLY A 256 2.93 -60.41 53.90
C GLY A 256 3.34 -60.23 52.44
N THR A 257 4.01 -61.25 51.89
CA THR A 257 4.18 -61.44 50.44
C THR A 257 2.87 -61.90 49.81
N SER A 258 2.43 -61.22 48.76
CA SER A 258 1.74 -61.86 47.62
C SER A 258 1.76 -60.94 46.39
N ASN A 259 2.35 -61.48 45.32
CA ASN A 259 2.20 -60.98 43.96
C ASN A 259 0.74 -61.11 43.52
N GLU A 260 0.14 -60.04 43.02
CA GLU A 260 -0.86 -60.11 41.95
C GLU A 260 -0.61 -58.97 40.95
N ASN A 261 -0.77 -59.34 39.69
CA ASN A 261 -0.44 -58.63 38.47
C ASN A 261 -1.56 -57.63 38.12
N CYS A 262 -1.22 -56.33 37.97
CA CYS A 262 -2.04 -55.37 37.22
C CYS A 262 -1.10 -54.45 36.43
N GLN A 263 -1.14 -54.58 35.10
CA GLN A 263 -0.63 -53.58 34.17
C GLN A 263 -1.52 -52.35 34.26
N GLU A 264 -0.95 -51.19 34.60
CA GLU A 264 -1.43 -49.91 34.06
C GLU A 264 -0.29 -48.90 34.05
N SER A 265 -0.06 -48.32 32.87
CA SER A 265 1.06 -47.48 32.51
C SER A 265 1.05 -46.15 33.28
N SER A 266 2.16 -45.85 33.95
CA SER A 266 2.47 -44.52 34.47
C SER A 266 2.52 -43.47 33.34
N PRO A 267 1.94 -42.27 33.49
CA PRO A 267 2.19 -41.18 32.55
C PRO A 267 3.65 -40.71 32.67
N PRO A 268 4.32 -40.35 31.55
CA PRO A 268 5.68 -39.82 31.61
C PRO A 268 5.73 -38.46 32.34
N PRO A 269 6.86 -38.10 32.96
CA PRO A 269 7.01 -36.82 33.65
C PRO A 269 6.87 -35.65 32.67
N PRO A 270 6.28 -34.51 33.09
CA PRO A 270 6.07 -33.36 32.21
C PRO A 270 7.41 -32.80 31.74
N VAL A 271 7.58 -32.69 30.42
CA VAL A 271 8.75 -32.08 29.78
C VAL A 271 8.65 -30.57 29.99
N SER A 272 9.22 -30.08 31.09
CA SER A 272 9.36 -28.64 31.31
C SER A 272 10.58 -28.13 30.54
N GLY A 273 10.36 -27.29 29.52
CA GLY A 273 11.44 -26.53 28.86
C GLY A 273 11.75 -26.86 27.38
N GLY A 274 10.88 -27.58 26.66
CA GLY A 274 11.06 -27.85 25.23
C GLY A 274 10.71 -26.66 24.32
N LEU A 275 11.41 -26.51 23.19
CA LEU A 275 11.05 -25.54 22.14
C LEU A 275 9.61 -25.80 21.67
N TRP A 276 8.81 -24.76 21.45
CA TRP A 276 7.45 -24.90 20.91
C TRP A 276 7.55 -25.13 19.39
N THR A 277 7.06 -26.26 18.91
CA THR A 277 6.98 -26.60 17.48
C THR A 277 5.67 -26.11 16.88
N ASP A 278 5.61 -25.97 15.55
CA ASP A 278 4.40 -25.55 14.85
C ASP A 278 3.21 -26.51 15.09
N ASP A 279 3.48 -27.80 15.26
CA ASP A 279 2.48 -28.82 15.61
C ASP A 279 1.91 -28.63 17.03
N ASP A 280 2.76 -28.31 18.02
CA ASP A 280 2.33 -28.03 19.41
C ASP A 280 1.46 -26.77 19.50
N LEU A 281 1.76 -25.77 18.67
CA LEU A 281 1.02 -24.51 18.57
C LEU A 281 -0.36 -24.72 17.93
N ASP A 282 -0.43 -25.56 16.89
CA ASP A 282 -1.69 -25.94 16.26
C ASP A 282 -2.60 -26.75 17.21
N GLU A 283 -2.02 -27.67 17.99
CA GLU A 283 -2.76 -28.43 19.00
C GLU A 283 -3.26 -27.53 20.14
N LEU A 284 -2.45 -26.57 20.58
CA LEU A 284 -2.86 -25.56 21.56
C LEU A 284 -4.08 -24.75 21.08
N ILE A 285 -4.09 -24.30 19.82
CA ILE A 285 -5.22 -23.56 19.24
C ILE A 285 -6.49 -24.42 19.23
N ARG A 286 -6.39 -25.69 18.83
CA ARG A 286 -7.53 -26.62 18.81
C ARG A 286 -8.09 -26.84 20.22
N LEU A 287 -7.22 -27.07 21.21
CA LEU A 287 -7.62 -27.30 22.60
C LEU A 287 -8.21 -26.04 23.25
N VAL A 288 -7.67 -24.86 22.95
CA VAL A 288 -8.19 -23.56 23.39
C VAL A 288 -9.59 -23.28 22.85
N LYS A 289 -9.90 -23.71 21.62
CA LYS A 289 -11.26 -23.68 21.03
C LYS A 289 -12.19 -24.73 21.65
N LYS A 290 -11.66 -25.93 21.93
CA LYS A 290 -12.41 -27.06 22.51
C LYS A 290 -12.89 -26.77 23.95
N TYR A 291 -12.10 -26.07 24.74
CA TYR A 291 -12.45 -25.67 26.11
C TYR A 291 -12.66 -24.15 26.20
N PRO A 292 -13.90 -23.64 26.04
CA PRO A 292 -14.19 -22.21 26.09
C PRO A 292 -14.04 -21.61 27.51
N GLN A 293 -13.95 -20.29 27.58
CA GLN A 293 -13.81 -19.53 28.83
C GLN A 293 -14.96 -19.82 29.79
N GLY A 294 -14.65 -20.31 30.99
CA GLY A 294 -15.63 -20.61 32.05
C GLY A 294 -15.55 -22.01 32.66
N SER A 295 -14.82 -22.95 32.04
CA SER A 295 -14.60 -24.28 32.62
C SER A 295 -13.55 -24.24 33.75
N SER A 296 -13.91 -24.71 34.95
CA SER A 296 -13.15 -24.58 36.20
C SER A 296 -11.81 -25.35 36.26
N LYS A 297 -11.40 -26.06 35.20
CA LYS A 297 -10.12 -26.77 35.08
C LYS A 297 -9.55 -26.70 33.66
N ARG A 298 -9.91 -25.63 32.93
CA ARG A 298 -9.55 -25.45 31.51
C ARG A 298 -8.06 -25.64 31.26
N TRP A 299 -7.23 -24.93 32.03
CA TRP A 299 -5.79 -24.91 31.78
C TRP A 299 -5.09 -26.18 32.26
N GLU A 300 -5.64 -26.87 33.26
CA GLU A 300 -5.17 -28.18 33.71
C GLU A 300 -5.39 -29.22 32.60
N ASN A 301 -6.60 -29.30 32.03
CA ASN A 301 -6.91 -30.24 30.95
C ASN A 301 -6.10 -29.99 29.66
N ILE A 302 -5.82 -28.72 29.33
CA ILE A 302 -5.02 -28.37 28.14
C ILE A 302 -3.54 -28.69 28.38
N ALA A 303 -3.04 -28.42 29.59
CA ALA A 303 -1.67 -28.74 30.00
C ALA A 303 -1.41 -30.25 30.00
N ASP A 304 -2.36 -31.03 30.54
CA ASP A 304 -2.29 -32.49 30.56
C ASP A 304 -2.34 -33.07 29.14
N ALA A 305 -3.13 -32.49 28.24
CA ALA A 305 -3.21 -32.92 26.85
C ALA A 305 -1.92 -32.62 26.04
N LEU A 306 -1.25 -31.50 26.32
CA LEU A 306 0.02 -31.11 25.68
C LEU A 306 1.26 -31.67 26.39
N GLY A 307 1.09 -32.33 27.55
CA GLY A 307 2.19 -32.82 28.37
C GLY A 307 3.13 -31.71 28.91
N ARG A 308 2.66 -30.46 28.98
CA ARG A 308 3.41 -29.26 29.41
C ARG A 308 2.84 -28.68 30.70
N SER A 309 3.57 -27.77 31.35
CA SER A 309 3.09 -27.14 32.59
C SER A 309 1.97 -26.13 32.33
N VAL A 310 1.03 -26.01 33.29
CA VAL A 310 -0.09 -25.05 33.24
C VAL A 310 0.38 -23.61 33.05
N ALA A 311 1.49 -23.23 33.69
CA ALA A 311 2.07 -21.88 33.58
C ALA A 311 2.64 -21.60 32.18
N GLU A 312 3.23 -22.59 31.52
CA GLU A 312 3.81 -22.45 30.19
C GLU A 312 2.73 -22.37 29.10
N VAL A 313 1.70 -23.22 29.20
CA VAL A 313 0.56 -23.25 28.29
C VAL A 313 -0.27 -21.97 28.37
N THR A 314 -0.51 -21.46 29.58
CA THR A 314 -1.25 -20.19 29.78
C THR A 314 -0.48 -19.00 29.23
N TYR A 315 0.84 -18.96 29.44
CA TYR A 315 1.71 -17.94 28.87
C TYR A 315 1.68 -17.97 27.34
N MET A 316 1.86 -19.15 26.74
CA MET A 316 1.90 -19.26 25.28
C MET A 316 0.54 -19.00 24.62
N ALA A 317 -0.56 -19.42 25.24
CA ALA A 317 -1.91 -19.11 24.75
C ALA A 317 -2.24 -17.60 24.79
N ASN A 318 -1.74 -16.87 25.80
CA ASN A 318 -1.88 -15.41 25.85
C ASN A 318 -0.98 -14.74 24.82
N LYS A 319 0.26 -15.22 24.66
CA LYS A 319 1.20 -14.70 23.65
C LYS A 319 0.67 -14.86 22.22
N MET A 320 0.11 -16.01 21.87
CA MET A 320 -0.50 -16.24 20.55
C MET A 320 -1.74 -15.37 20.30
N LYS A 321 -2.44 -14.96 21.38
CA LYS A 321 -3.59 -14.05 21.29
C LYS A 321 -3.16 -12.59 21.07
N GLU A 322 -2.00 -12.20 21.58
CA GLU A 322 -1.41 -10.86 21.40
C GLU A 322 -0.75 -10.71 20.01
N ASP A 323 -0.02 -11.74 19.56
CA ASP A 323 0.72 -11.72 18.28
C ASP A 323 -0.16 -12.07 17.05
N GLY A 324 -1.42 -12.49 17.26
CA GLY A 324 -2.41 -12.64 16.20
C GLY A 324 -2.04 -13.65 15.10
N TYR A 325 -1.76 -14.90 15.47
CA TYR A 325 -1.47 -15.96 14.48
C TYR A 325 -2.74 -16.30 13.67
N ARG A 326 -2.70 -16.10 12.33
CA ARG A 326 -3.77 -16.46 11.39
C ARG A 326 -3.34 -17.67 10.56
N LEU A 327 -4.04 -18.79 10.71
CA LEU A 327 -3.84 -19.99 9.89
C LEU A 327 -4.09 -19.70 8.39
N PRO A 328 -3.24 -20.18 7.47
CA PRO A 328 -3.49 -20.19 6.02
C PRO A 328 -4.58 -21.19 5.59
N SER A 329 -5.78 -21.11 6.14
CA SER A 329 -6.97 -21.74 5.55
C SER A 329 -8.19 -21.04 6.12
N GLU A 330 -9.16 -20.74 5.26
CA GLU A 330 -10.34 -19.88 5.47
C GLU A 330 -10.05 -18.36 5.31
N ARG A 331 -10.13 -17.92 4.04
CA ARG A 331 -10.52 -16.55 3.72
C ARG A 331 -12.05 -16.49 3.74
N GLU A 332 -12.59 -15.99 4.85
CA GLU A 332 -13.94 -15.45 4.93
C GLU A 332 -14.07 -14.25 3.97
N GLU A 333 -15.19 -14.22 3.28
CA GLU A 333 -15.65 -13.23 2.32
C GLU A 333 -15.90 -11.87 3.01
N GLU A 334 -15.50 -10.77 2.35
CA GLU A 334 -16.00 -9.42 2.66
C GLU A 334 -16.83 -8.92 1.46
N PRO A 335 -17.98 -8.26 1.71
CA PRO A 335 -19.03 -8.03 0.73
C PRO A 335 -18.76 -6.84 -0.21
N ALA A 336 -19.38 -6.95 -1.37
CA ALA A 336 -19.33 -6.01 -2.49
C ALA A 336 -19.70 -4.55 -2.16
N GLN A 337 -19.04 -3.60 -2.86
CA GLN A 337 -19.59 -2.27 -3.15
C GLN A 337 -19.48 -1.92 -4.64
N ILE A 338 -20.63 -2.07 -5.31
CA ILE A 338 -21.25 -1.25 -6.37
C ILE A 338 -20.31 -0.46 -7.32
N LYS A 339 -20.24 -0.92 -8.57
CA LYS A 339 -20.08 -0.04 -9.76
C LYS A 339 -21.26 -0.21 -10.72
N VAL A 340 -21.57 0.91 -11.34
CA VAL A 340 -22.74 1.28 -12.15
C VAL A 340 -22.93 0.39 -13.39
N LYS A 341 -24.21 0.15 -13.71
CA LYS A 341 -24.79 -0.64 -14.82
C LYS A 341 -24.14 -0.41 -16.19
N GLN A 342 -23.74 -1.50 -16.86
CA GLN A 342 -23.90 -1.71 -18.30
C GLN A 342 -24.22 -3.20 -18.59
N LYS A 343 -24.84 -3.45 -19.74
CA LYS A 343 -25.83 -4.50 -20.06
C LYS A 343 -25.34 -5.96 -20.02
N THR A 344 -26.32 -6.82 -19.74
CA THR A 344 -26.35 -8.26 -19.48
C THR A 344 -25.83 -9.17 -20.60
N LYS A 345 -25.02 -10.19 -20.26
CA LYS A 345 -25.02 -11.53 -20.89
C LYS A 345 -24.55 -12.61 -19.89
N LYS A 346 -25.32 -13.69 -19.76
CA LYS A 346 -25.08 -14.99 -19.07
C LYS A 346 -23.66 -15.54 -19.37
N GLU A 347 -22.94 -16.35 -18.58
CA GLU A 347 -23.18 -17.26 -17.43
C GLU A 347 -21.81 -17.89 -17.00
N VAL A 348 -21.76 -18.52 -15.81
CA VAL A 348 -20.84 -19.60 -15.33
C VAL A 348 -19.43 -19.26 -14.76
N ASP A 349 -19.37 -19.21 -13.43
CA ASP A 349 -18.46 -19.96 -12.53
C ASP A 349 -17.02 -20.28 -12.99
N THR A 350 -16.22 -19.27 -13.35
CA THR A 350 -14.84 -19.48 -13.87
C THR A 350 -13.74 -19.34 -12.79
N SER A 351 -14.00 -18.72 -11.64
CA SER A 351 -12.94 -18.31 -10.69
C SER A 351 -12.33 -19.45 -9.87
N GLU A 352 -13.08 -20.51 -9.56
CA GLU A 352 -12.56 -21.64 -8.77
C GLU A 352 -11.77 -22.67 -9.60
N ASN A 353 -11.96 -22.65 -10.93
CA ASN A 353 -11.40 -23.66 -11.84
C ASN A 353 -9.99 -23.29 -12.37
N ILE A 354 -9.57 -22.04 -12.18
CA ILE A 354 -8.26 -21.52 -12.61
C ILE A 354 -7.14 -22.00 -11.69
N THR A 355 -7.42 -22.26 -10.41
CA THR A 355 -6.42 -22.67 -9.40
C THR A 355 -6.26 -24.18 -9.26
N LYS A 356 -7.19 -25.00 -9.78
CA LYS A 356 -7.10 -26.47 -9.78
C LYS A 356 -6.53 -26.97 -11.12
N TRP A 357 -5.20 -27.04 -11.22
CA TRP A 357 -4.49 -27.70 -12.32
C TRP A 357 -3.90 -29.01 -11.82
N SER A 358 -4.26 -30.12 -12.47
CA SER A 358 -3.59 -31.40 -12.24
C SER A 358 -2.21 -31.41 -12.90
N GLN A 359 -1.27 -32.18 -12.34
CA GLN A 359 0.06 -32.36 -12.93
C GLN A 359 0.01 -32.91 -14.37
N ILE A 360 -1.02 -33.69 -14.68
CA ILE A 360 -1.24 -34.25 -16.03
C ILE A 360 -1.63 -33.13 -17.01
N GLN A 361 -2.55 -32.25 -16.61
CA GLN A 361 -2.99 -31.10 -17.42
C GLN A 361 -1.86 -30.09 -17.62
N GLN A 362 -1.05 -29.86 -16.58
CA GLN A 362 0.12 -29.00 -16.64
C GLN A 362 1.17 -29.53 -17.63
N LYS A 363 1.47 -30.83 -17.58
CA LYS A 363 2.38 -31.49 -18.53
C LYS A 363 1.86 -31.41 -19.97
N ALA A 364 0.57 -31.63 -20.18
CA ALA A 364 -0.07 -31.51 -21.50
C ALA A 364 -0.01 -30.07 -22.06
N LEU A 365 -0.20 -29.06 -21.19
CA LEU A 365 -0.06 -27.65 -21.58
C LEU A 365 1.37 -27.32 -22.00
N GLU A 366 2.37 -27.79 -21.25
CA GLU A 366 3.78 -27.58 -21.58
C GLU A 366 4.16 -28.26 -22.90
N GLU A 367 3.73 -29.51 -23.10
CA GLU A 367 3.96 -30.23 -24.36
C GLU A 367 3.30 -29.49 -25.55
N ALA A 368 2.06 -29.04 -25.39
CA ALA A 368 1.35 -28.27 -26.42
C ALA A 368 2.03 -26.92 -26.71
N LEU A 369 2.57 -26.24 -25.69
CA LEU A 369 3.31 -24.98 -25.85
C LEU A 369 4.63 -25.15 -26.60
N THR A 370 5.29 -26.30 -26.44
CA THR A 370 6.50 -26.64 -27.23
C THR A 370 6.16 -27.01 -28.66
N LYS A 371 5.03 -27.71 -28.87
CA LYS A 371 4.56 -28.14 -30.19
C LYS A 371 4.07 -26.98 -31.06
N TYR A 372 3.52 -25.92 -30.45
CA TYR A 372 3.02 -24.73 -31.16
C TYR A 372 3.72 -23.45 -30.69
N PRO A 373 4.80 -23.00 -31.37
CA PRO A 373 5.52 -21.77 -31.02
C PRO A 373 4.74 -20.49 -31.38
N LYS A 374 5.28 -19.33 -30.97
CA LYS A 374 4.68 -18.01 -31.25
C LYS A 374 4.75 -17.73 -32.77
N GLY A 375 3.61 -17.50 -33.41
CA GLY A 375 3.53 -17.15 -34.84
C GLY A 375 2.51 -17.97 -35.66
N CYS A 376 1.98 -19.07 -35.11
CA CYS A 376 0.89 -19.82 -35.74
C CYS A 376 -0.46 -19.14 -35.49
N ALA A 377 -1.26 -18.93 -36.55
CA ALA A 377 -2.68 -18.60 -36.41
C ALA A 377 -3.40 -19.74 -35.65
N ASP A 378 -4.36 -19.38 -34.80
CA ASP A 378 -5.15 -20.31 -33.96
C ASP A 378 -4.32 -21.16 -32.97
N ARG A 379 -3.16 -20.64 -32.54
CA ARG A 379 -2.27 -21.30 -31.56
C ARG A 379 -3.02 -21.75 -30.30
N TRP A 380 -3.84 -20.88 -29.73
CA TRP A 380 -4.50 -21.15 -28.45
C TRP A 380 -5.66 -22.13 -28.57
N ASP A 381 -6.34 -22.17 -29.71
CA ASP A 381 -7.38 -23.16 -29.98
C ASP A 381 -6.74 -24.56 -30.07
N ARG A 382 -5.61 -24.69 -30.81
CA ARG A 382 -4.86 -25.97 -30.88
C ARG A 382 -4.23 -26.39 -29.55
N ILE A 383 -3.84 -25.45 -28.70
CA ILE A 383 -3.33 -25.74 -27.36
C ILE A 383 -4.47 -26.29 -26.48
N ALA A 384 -5.65 -25.66 -26.53
CA ALA A 384 -6.80 -26.10 -25.76
C ALA A 384 -7.24 -27.53 -26.15
N ASP A 385 -7.21 -27.86 -27.44
CA ASP A 385 -7.56 -29.22 -27.92
C ASP A 385 -6.66 -30.33 -27.36
N ASN A 386 -5.43 -30.00 -26.92
CA ASN A 386 -4.49 -30.96 -26.34
C ASN A 386 -4.51 -30.99 -24.80
N VAL A 387 -5.28 -30.10 -24.15
CA VAL A 387 -5.38 -30.05 -22.69
C VAL A 387 -6.78 -30.53 -22.26
N PRO A 388 -6.90 -31.68 -21.57
CA PRO A 388 -8.20 -32.24 -21.21
C PRO A 388 -8.93 -31.33 -20.20
N ASP A 389 -10.23 -31.12 -20.46
CA ASP A 389 -11.18 -30.39 -19.62
C ASP A 389 -10.80 -28.93 -19.32
N LYS A 390 -10.02 -28.28 -20.20
CA LYS A 390 -9.65 -26.86 -20.07
C LYS A 390 -9.92 -26.07 -21.35
N THR A 391 -10.42 -24.86 -21.17
CA THR A 391 -10.71 -23.93 -22.25
C THR A 391 -9.46 -23.16 -22.68
N LYS A 392 -9.50 -22.57 -23.89
CA LYS A 392 -8.42 -21.71 -24.38
C LYS A 392 -8.11 -20.53 -23.45
N GLU A 393 -9.15 -19.99 -22.80
CA GLU A 393 -9.01 -18.87 -21.87
C GLU A 393 -8.26 -19.28 -20.60
N GLU A 394 -8.56 -20.45 -20.05
CA GLU A 394 -7.86 -21.02 -18.90
C GLU A 394 -6.40 -21.35 -19.22
N CYS A 395 -6.12 -21.90 -20.41
CA CYS A 395 -4.76 -22.18 -20.87
C CYS A 395 -3.93 -20.88 -21.02
N MET A 396 -4.54 -19.81 -21.54
CA MET A 396 -3.90 -18.49 -21.64
C MET A 396 -3.61 -17.88 -20.26
N MET A 397 -4.57 -17.95 -19.33
CA MET A 397 -4.39 -17.43 -17.97
C MET A 397 -3.30 -18.18 -17.22
N ARG A 398 -3.27 -19.52 -17.33
CA ARG A 398 -2.23 -20.35 -16.72
C ARG A 398 -0.84 -20.04 -17.29
N PHE A 399 -0.73 -19.87 -18.60
CA PHE A 399 0.52 -19.46 -19.24
C PHE A 399 1.02 -18.10 -18.74
N LYS A 400 0.14 -17.11 -18.59
CA LYS A 400 0.50 -15.80 -18.04
C LYS A 400 1.02 -15.92 -16.60
N PHE A 401 0.33 -16.71 -15.77
CA PHE A 401 0.73 -16.96 -14.39
C PHE A 401 2.13 -17.61 -14.29
N LEU A 402 2.42 -18.60 -15.14
CA LEU A 402 3.74 -19.26 -15.18
C LEU A 402 4.82 -18.30 -15.66
N ALA A 403 4.55 -17.49 -16.68
CA ALA A 403 5.50 -16.49 -17.16
C ALA A 403 5.84 -15.43 -16.09
N GLU A 404 4.84 -15.01 -15.31
CA GLU A 404 5.03 -14.08 -14.19
C GLU A 404 5.81 -14.73 -13.03
N SER A 405 5.51 -15.98 -12.71
CA SER A 405 6.22 -16.75 -11.70
C SER A 405 7.70 -16.95 -12.05
N LEU A 406 8.01 -17.27 -13.31
CA LEU A 406 9.37 -17.39 -13.81
C LEU A 406 10.12 -16.05 -13.82
N LYS A 407 9.42 -14.95 -14.16
CA LYS A 407 9.99 -13.60 -14.09
C LYS A 407 10.37 -13.25 -12.66
N LYS A 408 9.48 -13.52 -11.70
CA LYS A 408 9.71 -13.28 -10.28
C LYS A 408 10.85 -14.14 -9.73
N GLN A 409 10.95 -15.41 -10.14
CA GLN A 409 12.06 -16.30 -9.78
C GLN A 409 13.40 -15.81 -10.37
N LYS A 410 13.39 -15.31 -11.61
CA LYS A 410 14.59 -14.73 -12.22
C LYS A 410 15.03 -13.44 -11.49
N GLU A 411 14.08 -12.59 -11.11
CA GLU A 411 14.36 -11.39 -10.32
C GLU A 411 14.93 -11.75 -8.95
N SER A 412 14.38 -12.74 -8.23
CA SER A 412 14.92 -13.18 -6.94
C SER A 412 16.32 -13.79 -7.07
N SER A 413 16.55 -14.65 -8.07
CA SER A 413 17.89 -15.20 -8.31
C SER A 413 18.91 -14.13 -8.69
N ASN A 414 18.51 -13.09 -9.43
CA ASN A 414 19.41 -11.99 -9.77
C ASN A 414 19.74 -11.12 -8.54
N VAL A 415 18.78 -10.95 -7.64
CA VAL A 415 19.01 -10.28 -6.35
C VAL A 415 19.95 -11.11 -5.47
N GLU A 416 19.77 -12.42 -5.37
CA GLU A 416 20.67 -13.31 -4.64
C GLU A 416 22.10 -13.27 -5.20
N LEU A 417 22.27 -13.32 -6.52
CA LEU A 417 23.58 -13.19 -7.17
C LEU A 417 24.25 -11.85 -6.85
N SER A 418 23.50 -10.75 -6.91
CA SER A 418 24.04 -9.43 -6.55
C SER A 418 24.42 -9.31 -5.07
N GLN A 419 23.74 -10.03 -4.18
CA GLN A 419 24.07 -10.08 -2.76
C GLN A 419 25.35 -10.89 -2.51
N ILE A 420 25.54 -12.00 -3.22
CA ILE A 420 26.75 -12.82 -3.14
C ILE A 420 27.98 -12.06 -3.65
N GLU A 421 27.85 -11.32 -4.76
CA GLU A 421 28.92 -10.45 -5.27
C GLU A 421 29.28 -9.32 -4.29
N ALA A 422 28.28 -8.73 -3.62
CA ALA A 422 28.50 -7.69 -2.62
C ALA A 422 29.18 -8.22 -1.35
N THR A 423 28.87 -9.44 -0.91
CA THR A 423 29.53 -10.06 0.25
C THR A 423 30.96 -10.48 -0.07
N ALA A 424 31.21 -11.01 -1.28
CA ALA A 424 32.57 -11.37 -1.71
C ALA A 424 33.49 -10.15 -1.87
N GLY A 425 32.95 -9.01 -2.31
CA GLY A 425 33.72 -7.75 -2.42
C GLY A 425 34.11 -7.15 -1.06
N ASN A 426 33.29 -7.36 -0.02
CA ASN A 426 33.58 -6.91 1.34
C ASN A 426 34.62 -7.80 2.04
N GLU A 427 34.64 -9.11 1.78
CA GLU A 427 35.65 -10.00 2.35
C GLU A 427 37.06 -9.72 1.78
N LEU A 428 37.17 -9.47 0.47
CA LEU A 428 38.45 -9.11 -0.17
C LEU A 428 39.02 -7.75 0.30
N SER A 429 38.15 -6.83 0.75
CA SER A 429 38.55 -5.52 1.27
C SER A 429 38.95 -5.55 2.74
N SER A 430 38.72 -6.68 3.43
CA SER A 430 39.05 -6.86 4.85
C SER A 430 40.37 -7.61 5.09
N GLU A 431 40.95 -8.21 4.04
CA GLU A 431 42.23 -8.93 4.07
C GLU A 431 43.42 -8.12 3.46
N ILE A 432 43.19 -6.90 2.98
CA ILE A 432 44.22 -5.93 2.55
C ILE A 432 44.28 -4.80 3.57
#